data_AF-A0A7S9LLG6-F1
#
_entry.id   AF-A0A7S9LLG6-F1
#
_cell.length_a   1.000
_cell.length_b   1.000
_cell.length_c   1.000
_cell.angle_alpha   90.00
_cell.angle_beta   90.00
_cell.angle_gamma   90.00
#
_symmetry.space_group_name_H-M   'P 1'
#
loop_
_entity.id
_entity.type
_entity.pdbx_description
1 polymer ?
#
loop_
_entity_poly.entity_id
_entity_poly.type
_entity_poly.pdbx_seq_one_letter_code
_entity_poly.pdbx_strand_id
1 'polypeptide(L)'
;MPRALQRLPLCLLATASLSLLLGHAQAAAPPTFTPDGYRATLYRSPTPPQVEGGKVIDTAALQSMMRGHPAPVLIDVYRRQWLHERFIEDEPHANLPGSLWLPNTGDGVLSPAWQGYFEHHLRQATGGQPHYPVVFYCRSDCWLSWNAVKRAAHLGYTNLYWYRDGLDAWQQADLPVQTAQPAAFP
;
A
#
# COMPACT_ATOMS: atom_id res chain seq x y z
N MET A 1 -2.06 -61.87 -72.27
CA MET A 1 -1.61 -62.31 -70.94
C MET A 1 -1.90 -61.20 -69.95
N PRO A 2 -2.60 -61.49 -68.83
CA PRO A 2 -3.20 -60.48 -67.97
C PRO A 2 -2.19 -60.00 -66.92
N ARG A 3 -2.22 -58.72 -66.54
CA ARG A 3 -1.69 -58.29 -65.25
C ARG A 3 -2.69 -57.37 -64.55
N ALA A 4 -2.98 -57.78 -63.32
CA ALA A 4 -4.12 -57.41 -62.52
C ALA A 4 -4.07 -55.96 -62.03
N LEU A 5 -5.23 -55.31 -62.07
CA LEU A 5 -5.54 -54.11 -61.30
C LEU A 5 -5.53 -54.49 -59.81
N GLN A 6 -4.49 -54.08 -59.09
CA GLN A 6 -4.47 -54.16 -57.63
C GLN A 6 -5.33 -53.03 -57.06
N ARG A 7 -6.49 -53.41 -56.52
CA ARG A 7 -7.34 -52.55 -55.69
C ARG A 7 -6.68 -52.41 -54.33
N LEU A 8 -6.22 -51.22 -53.97
CA LEU A 8 -5.82 -50.89 -52.61
C LEU A 8 -7.07 -50.77 -51.71
N PRO A 9 -7.05 -51.30 -50.48
CA PRO A 9 -8.17 -51.18 -49.57
C PRO A 9 -8.20 -49.78 -48.96
N LEU A 10 -9.40 -49.20 -48.99
CA LEU A 10 -9.80 -47.98 -48.30
C LEU A 10 -9.79 -48.25 -46.79
N CYS A 11 -8.66 -48.04 -46.12
CA CYS A 11 -8.61 -48.01 -44.66
C CYS A 11 -9.21 -46.69 -44.17
N LEU A 12 -10.45 -46.78 -43.68
CA LEU A 12 -11.18 -45.72 -42.98
C LEU A 12 -10.32 -45.09 -41.89
N LEU A 13 -9.97 -43.81 -42.07
CA LEU A 13 -9.41 -42.96 -41.03
C LEU A 13 -10.52 -42.65 -40.01
N ALA A 14 -10.55 -43.41 -38.92
CA ALA A 14 -11.30 -43.05 -37.72
C ALA A 14 -10.57 -41.90 -37.03
N THR A 15 -10.91 -40.66 -37.37
CA THR A 15 -10.45 -39.48 -36.63
C THR A 15 -11.18 -39.44 -35.28
N ALA A 16 -10.54 -40.01 -34.26
CA ALA A 16 -10.92 -39.79 -32.88
C ALA A 16 -10.61 -38.33 -32.53
N SER A 17 -11.64 -37.48 -32.58
CA SER A 17 -11.61 -36.11 -32.08
C SER A 17 -11.47 -36.15 -30.55
N LEU A 18 -10.23 -36.29 -30.08
CA LEU A 18 -9.90 -36.17 -28.66
C LEU A 18 -10.05 -34.68 -28.29
N SER A 19 -11.24 -34.33 -27.79
CA SER A 19 -11.52 -33.01 -27.24
C SER A 19 -10.58 -32.75 -26.06
N LEU A 20 -9.51 -32.00 -26.33
CA LEU A 20 -8.67 -31.36 -25.32
C LEU A 20 -9.54 -30.36 -24.56
N LEU A 21 -10.19 -30.83 -23.48
CA LEU A 21 -10.61 -29.99 -22.37
C LEU A 21 -9.35 -29.48 -21.68
N LEU A 22 -8.72 -28.47 -22.27
CA LEU A 22 -7.74 -27.63 -21.59
C LEU A 22 -8.51 -26.88 -20.49
N GLY A 23 -8.62 -27.52 -19.32
CA GLY A 23 -9.03 -26.86 -18.10
C GLY A 23 -8.10 -25.67 -17.89
N HIS A 24 -8.62 -24.47 -18.10
CA HIS A 24 -7.92 -23.26 -17.73
C HIS A 24 -7.83 -23.27 -16.22
N ALA A 25 -6.68 -23.67 -15.69
CA ALA A 25 -6.34 -23.44 -14.31
C ALA A 25 -6.24 -21.92 -14.14
N GLN A 26 -7.37 -21.28 -13.88
CA GLN A 26 -7.44 -19.87 -13.52
C GLN A 26 -6.73 -19.74 -12.17
N ALA A 27 -5.46 -19.32 -12.18
CA ALA A 27 -4.78 -18.96 -10.95
C ALA A 27 -5.63 -17.87 -10.27
N ALA A 28 -6.18 -18.17 -9.10
CA ALA A 28 -6.95 -17.19 -8.34
C ALA A 28 -6.05 -15.98 -8.07
N ALA A 29 -6.53 -14.78 -8.37
CA ALA A 29 -5.82 -13.56 -8.03
C ALA A 29 -5.55 -13.57 -6.52
N PRO A 30 -4.37 -13.12 -6.06
CA PRO A 30 -4.08 -13.05 -4.64
C PRO A 30 -5.13 -12.18 -3.94
N PRO A 31 -5.52 -12.54 -2.70
CA PRO A 31 -6.53 -11.79 -1.97
C PRO A 31 -6.11 -10.32 -1.81
N THR A 32 -7.09 -9.41 -1.91
CA THR A 32 -6.84 -7.97 -1.79
C THR A 32 -6.66 -7.52 -0.34
N PHE A 33 -7.13 -8.31 0.62
CA PHE A 33 -6.97 -8.07 2.05
C PHE A 33 -6.34 -9.26 2.76
N THR A 34 -5.59 -8.98 3.82
CA THR A 34 -5.13 -9.98 4.79
C THR A 34 -6.31 -10.45 5.65
N PRO A 35 -6.18 -11.60 6.37
CA PRO A 35 -7.21 -12.03 7.32
C PRO A 35 -7.56 -10.99 8.38
N ASP A 36 -6.59 -10.16 8.79
CA ASP A 36 -6.77 -9.07 9.77
C ASP A 36 -7.38 -7.80 9.15
N GLY A 37 -7.71 -7.83 7.86
CA GLY A 37 -8.38 -6.74 7.15
C GLY A 37 -7.46 -5.60 6.72
N TYR A 38 -6.16 -5.81 6.60
CA TYR A 38 -5.24 -4.87 5.96
C TYR A 38 -5.24 -5.06 4.45
N ARG A 39 -5.10 -3.99 3.66
CA ARG A 39 -4.89 -4.12 2.21
C ARG A 39 -3.58 -4.85 1.93
N ALA A 40 -3.63 -5.93 1.18
CA ALA A 40 -2.47 -6.78 0.87
C ALA A 40 -1.85 -6.52 -0.51
N THR A 41 -2.66 -6.08 -1.48
CA THR A 41 -2.23 -5.85 -2.87
C THR A 41 -2.92 -4.61 -3.46
N LEU A 42 -2.59 -4.22 -4.70
CA LEU A 42 -3.26 -3.11 -5.41
C LEU A 42 -3.33 -1.83 -4.58
N TYR A 43 -2.19 -1.41 -4.04
CA TYR A 43 -2.13 -0.32 -3.06
C TYR A 43 -2.38 1.07 -3.66
N ARG A 44 -2.21 1.23 -4.98
CA ARG A 44 -2.57 2.43 -5.73
C ARG A 44 -3.88 2.18 -6.49
N SER A 45 -5.00 2.29 -5.78
CA SER A 45 -6.35 2.06 -6.31
C SER A 45 -7.37 2.82 -5.47
N PRO A 46 -8.62 3.00 -5.95
CA PRO A 46 -9.66 3.67 -5.19
C PRO A 46 -9.74 3.14 -3.74
N THR A 47 -9.74 4.08 -2.80
CA THR A 47 -9.81 3.80 -1.36
C THR A 47 -11.21 4.12 -0.82
N PRO A 48 -11.64 3.53 0.31
CA PRO A 48 -12.93 3.85 0.91
C PRO A 48 -12.96 5.32 1.40
N PRO A 49 -14.15 5.91 1.60
CA PRO A 49 -14.27 7.27 2.12
C PRO A 49 -13.97 7.38 3.63
N GLN A 50 -13.68 6.25 4.30
CA GLN A 50 -13.47 6.15 5.74
C GLN A 50 -12.35 5.15 6.04
N VAL A 51 -11.79 5.22 7.25
CA VAL A 51 -10.79 4.30 7.76
C VAL A 51 -11.14 3.88 9.18
N GLU A 52 -10.90 2.60 9.48
CA GLU A 52 -11.08 2.07 10.82
C GLU A 52 -10.08 2.73 11.78
N GLY A 53 -10.58 3.21 12.92
CA GLY A 53 -9.75 3.79 13.98
C GLY A 53 -9.28 5.23 13.74
N GLY A 54 -9.63 5.87 12.62
CA GLY A 54 -9.22 7.25 12.32
C GLY A 54 -10.27 8.10 11.62
N LYS A 55 -10.02 9.42 11.57
CA LYS A 55 -10.87 10.41 10.92
C LYS A 55 -10.26 10.88 9.61
N VAL A 56 -11.04 10.92 8.54
CA VAL A 56 -10.59 11.51 7.27
C VAL A 56 -10.58 13.03 7.41
N ILE A 57 -9.51 13.67 6.92
CA ILE A 57 -9.36 15.13 6.87
C ILE A 57 -8.96 15.57 5.47
N ASP A 58 -9.35 16.79 5.10
CA ASP A 58 -8.93 17.45 3.88
C ASP A 58 -7.75 18.40 4.12
N THR A 59 -7.29 19.06 3.06
CA THR A 59 -6.16 20.00 3.11
C THR A 59 -6.42 21.16 4.07
N ALA A 60 -7.63 21.72 4.08
CA ALA A 60 -7.96 22.88 4.91
C ALA A 60 -7.98 22.52 6.40
N ALA A 61 -8.56 21.37 6.74
CA ALA A 61 -8.55 20.83 8.09
C ALA A 61 -7.11 20.54 8.56
N LEU A 62 -6.28 19.93 7.71
CA LEU A 62 -4.88 19.67 8.03
C LEU A 62 -4.10 20.96 8.29
N GLN A 63 -4.23 21.97 7.43
CA GLN A 63 -3.62 23.28 7.65
C GLN A 63 -4.07 23.93 8.96
N SER A 64 -5.35 23.79 9.32
CA SER A 64 -5.89 24.29 10.60
C SER A 64 -5.25 23.56 11.78
N MET A 65 -5.16 22.23 11.71
CA MET A 65 -4.53 21.41 12.75
C MET A 65 -3.04 21.75 12.92
N MET A 66 -2.30 21.97 11.82
CA MET A 66 -0.88 22.34 11.86
C MET A 66 -0.62 23.69 12.54
N ARG A 67 -1.60 24.61 12.54
CA ARG A 67 -1.52 25.88 13.28
C ARG A 67 -2.03 25.77 14.73
N GLY A 68 -2.69 24.67 15.06
CA GLY A 68 -3.24 24.40 16.38
C GLY A 68 -2.17 23.99 17.40
N HIS A 69 -2.60 23.85 18.66
CA HIS A 69 -1.75 23.36 19.74
C HIS A 69 -2.49 22.24 20.50
N PRO A 70 -1.94 21.01 20.56
CA PRO A 70 -0.71 20.57 19.89
C PRO A 70 -0.90 20.46 18.36
N ALA A 71 0.14 20.76 17.60
CA ALA A 71 0.21 20.41 16.18
C ALA A 71 0.35 18.88 16.03
N PRO A 72 -0.27 18.27 15.01
CA PRO A 72 -0.20 16.84 14.79
C PRO A 72 1.21 16.37 14.39
N VAL A 73 1.56 15.14 14.78
CA VAL A 73 2.65 14.41 14.11
C VAL A 73 2.17 14.07 12.71
N LEU A 74 2.96 14.43 11.69
CA LEU A 74 2.69 14.07 10.30
C LEU A 74 3.56 12.87 9.92
N ILE A 75 2.93 11.79 9.46
CA ILE A 75 3.62 10.56 9.06
C ILE A 75 3.32 10.24 7.59
N ASP A 76 4.36 10.32 6.77
CA ASP A 76 4.36 9.76 5.43
C ASP A 76 4.68 8.27 5.49
N VAL A 77 3.94 7.44 4.75
CA VAL A 77 4.21 6.00 4.62
C VAL A 77 4.40 5.56 3.17
N TYR A 78 4.65 6.50 2.24
CA TYR A 78 4.97 6.20 0.84
C TYR A 78 6.15 5.24 0.77
N ARG A 79 6.05 4.23 -0.10
CA ARG A 79 7.06 3.17 -0.17
C ARG A 79 8.40 3.68 -0.66
N ARG A 80 9.46 3.05 -0.14
CA ARG A 80 10.83 3.19 -0.64
C ARG A 80 11.48 1.83 -0.75
N GLN A 81 12.15 1.59 -1.87
CA GLN A 81 12.84 0.33 -2.09
C GLN A 81 13.89 0.09 -1.00
N TRP A 82 13.87 -1.12 -0.44
CA TRP A 82 14.81 -1.58 0.58
C TRP A 82 15.62 -2.74 0.02
N LEU A 83 16.92 -2.53 -0.18
CA LEU A 83 17.85 -3.55 -0.70
C LEU A 83 19.17 -3.46 0.07
N HIS A 84 19.79 -4.61 0.36
CA HIS A 84 21.06 -4.68 1.08
C HIS A 84 21.05 -3.85 2.37
N GLU A 85 19.97 -3.98 3.14
CA GLU A 85 19.79 -3.33 4.46
C GLU A 85 19.82 -1.79 4.41
N ARG A 86 19.40 -1.20 3.28
CA ARG A 86 19.29 0.26 3.13
C ARG A 86 18.14 0.66 2.22
N PHE A 87 17.68 1.89 2.41
CA PHE A 87 16.80 2.55 1.45
C PHE A 87 17.59 2.95 0.20
N ILE A 88 17.00 2.76 -0.97
CA ILE A 88 17.59 3.13 -2.25
C ILE A 88 17.06 4.49 -2.68
N GLU A 89 17.95 5.45 -2.92
CA GLU A 89 17.60 6.79 -3.40
C GLU A 89 17.55 6.79 -4.94
N ASP A 90 16.44 6.33 -5.49
CA ASP A 90 16.18 6.27 -6.92
C ASP A 90 15.44 7.52 -7.45
N GLU A 91 14.46 8.00 -6.69
CA GLU A 91 13.66 9.18 -7.02
C GLU A 91 13.54 10.12 -5.81
N PRO A 92 13.69 11.45 -6.00
CA PRO A 92 13.39 12.42 -4.95
C PRO A 92 11.96 12.24 -4.44
N HIS A 93 11.80 12.18 -3.12
CA HIS A 93 10.50 12.16 -2.47
C HIS A 93 10.32 13.45 -1.67
N ALA A 94 9.09 13.94 -1.62
CA ALA A 94 8.75 15.19 -0.94
C ALA A 94 7.71 14.91 0.16
N ASN A 95 7.83 15.65 1.25
CA ASN A 95 6.95 15.59 2.40
C ASN A 95 6.20 16.90 2.57
N LEU A 96 5.08 16.83 3.29
CA LEU A 96 4.56 18.00 3.97
C LEU A 96 5.63 18.54 4.95
N PRO A 97 5.68 19.86 5.19
CA PRO A 97 6.66 20.44 6.11
C PRO A 97 6.54 19.84 7.51
N GLY A 98 7.67 19.39 8.07
CA GLY A 98 7.75 18.77 9.40
C GLY A 98 7.37 17.29 9.47
N SER A 99 7.07 16.62 8.36
CA SER A 99 6.71 15.19 8.41
C SER A 99 7.88 14.25 8.67
N LEU A 100 7.59 13.21 9.43
CA LEU A 100 8.40 12.00 9.57
C LEU A 100 8.04 11.02 8.45
N TRP A 101 9.05 10.50 7.74
CA TRP A 101 8.81 9.49 6.71
C TRP A 101 9.14 8.09 7.21
N LEU A 102 8.12 7.24 7.30
CA LEU A 102 8.19 5.83 7.68
C LEU A 102 7.83 4.94 6.49
N PRO A 103 8.67 4.84 5.46
CA PRO A 103 8.38 4.06 4.26
C PRO A 103 8.07 2.59 4.59
N ASN A 104 7.25 1.97 3.74
CA ASN A 104 6.91 0.54 3.77
C ASN A 104 6.06 0.11 4.98
N THR A 105 5.90 0.95 6.00
CA THR A 105 5.10 0.65 7.20
C THR A 105 3.60 0.59 6.93
N GLY A 106 3.15 0.95 5.73
CA GLY A 106 1.78 0.77 5.26
C GLY A 106 1.50 -0.57 4.57
N ASP A 107 2.50 -1.45 4.41
CA ASP A 107 2.28 -2.75 3.77
C ASP A 107 1.28 -3.60 4.57
N GLY A 108 0.52 -4.44 3.87
CA GLY A 108 -0.54 -5.25 4.47
C GLY A 108 -0.01 -6.26 5.48
N VAL A 109 1.17 -6.82 5.20
CA VAL A 109 1.90 -7.70 6.10
C VAL A 109 3.25 -7.06 6.39
N LEU A 110 3.52 -6.77 7.67
CA LEU A 110 4.84 -6.34 8.13
C LEU A 110 5.57 -7.52 8.76
N SER A 111 6.88 -7.63 8.49
CA SER A 111 7.73 -8.48 9.30
C SER A 111 7.85 -7.90 10.72
N PRO A 112 8.27 -8.69 11.73
CA PRO A 112 8.50 -8.18 13.08
C PRO A 112 9.44 -6.97 13.12
N ALA A 113 10.46 -6.91 12.25
CA ALA A 113 11.37 -5.79 12.16
C ALA A 113 10.68 -4.52 11.64
N TRP A 114 9.86 -4.62 10.59
CA TRP A 114 9.08 -3.47 10.08
C TRP A 114 8.00 -3.00 11.06
N GLN A 115 7.38 -3.93 11.78
CA GLN A 115 6.44 -3.60 12.85
C GLN A 115 7.15 -2.85 14.00
N GLY A 116 8.31 -3.35 14.45
CA GLY A 116 9.12 -2.68 15.46
C GLY A 116 9.62 -1.30 15.01
N TYR A 117 10.01 -1.15 13.75
CA TYR A 117 10.37 0.14 13.14
C TYR A 117 9.20 1.15 13.22
N PHE A 118 7.99 0.73 12.83
CA PHE A 118 6.79 1.57 12.92
C PHE A 118 6.50 1.99 14.37
N GLU A 119 6.46 1.03 15.29
CA GLU A 119 6.16 1.27 16.71
C GLU A 119 7.19 2.17 17.40
N HIS A 120 8.49 1.96 17.10
CA HIS A 120 9.58 2.76 17.66
C HIS A 120 9.43 4.24 17.30
N HIS A 121 9.32 4.52 16.00
CA HIS A 121 9.25 5.89 15.50
C HIS A 121 7.92 6.57 15.86
N LEU A 122 6.80 5.84 15.81
CA LEU A 122 5.51 6.39 16.23
C LEU A 122 5.52 6.77 17.71
N ARG A 123 6.08 5.91 18.57
CA ARG A 123 6.22 6.21 20.01
C ARG A 123 7.14 7.41 20.24
N GLN A 124 8.27 7.49 19.54
CA GLN A 124 9.17 8.65 19.67
C GLN A 124 8.50 9.96 19.25
N ALA A 125 7.85 9.97 18.08
CA ALA A 125 7.24 11.17 17.54
C ALA A 125 6.07 11.70 18.40
N THR A 126 5.36 10.80 19.08
CA THR A 126 4.24 11.14 19.97
C THR A 126 4.64 11.31 21.43
N GLY A 127 5.93 11.18 21.77
CA GLY A 127 6.39 11.14 23.15
C GLY A 127 5.78 9.99 23.98
N GLY A 128 5.35 8.92 23.30
CA GLY A 128 4.66 7.79 23.88
C GLY A 128 3.24 8.05 24.33
N GLN A 129 2.62 9.17 23.92
CA GLN A 129 1.26 9.53 24.31
C GLN A 129 0.25 9.02 23.27
N PRO A 130 -0.61 8.04 23.59
CA PRO A 130 -1.56 7.46 22.62
C PRO A 130 -2.62 8.44 22.13
N HIS A 131 -2.81 9.55 22.84
CA HIS A 131 -3.79 10.59 22.56
C HIS A 131 -3.22 11.74 21.72
N TYR A 132 -1.90 11.76 21.48
CA TYR A 132 -1.27 12.80 20.68
C TYR A 132 -1.81 12.73 19.24
N PRO A 133 -2.21 13.85 18.62
CA PRO A 133 -2.76 13.83 17.27
C PRO A 133 -1.72 13.33 16.24
N VAL A 134 -2.09 12.33 15.45
CA VAL A 134 -1.25 11.77 14.38
C VAL A 134 -2.02 11.78 13.07
N VAL A 135 -1.42 12.37 12.03
CA VAL A 135 -1.93 12.37 10.67
C VAL A 135 -1.06 11.46 9.82
N PHE A 136 -1.66 10.40 9.28
CA PHE A 136 -1.02 9.55 8.29
C PHE A 136 -1.40 9.99 6.88
N TYR A 137 -0.43 9.98 5.98
CA TYR A 137 -0.64 10.29 4.57
C TYR A 137 0.31 9.52 3.66
N CYS A 138 0.02 9.58 2.36
CA CYS A 138 0.82 9.00 1.28
C CYS A 138 0.55 9.88 0.04
N ARG A 139 0.09 9.28 -1.06
CA ARG A 139 -0.48 9.96 -2.23
C ARG A 139 -1.98 9.67 -2.34
N SER A 140 -2.66 10.30 -3.29
CA SER A 140 -4.04 9.96 -3.62
C SER A 140 -4.16 8.48 -3.98
N ASP A 141 -5.30 7.90 -3.60
CA ASP A 141 -5.61 6.48 -3.82
C ASP A 141 -4.56 5.51 -3.27
N CYS A 142 -3.94 5.86 -2.13
CA CYS A 142 -2.89 5.06 -1.50
C CYS A 142 -3.37 4.32 -0.24
N TRP A 143 -3.53 3.01 -0.37
CA TRP A 143 -3.90 2.11 0.73
C TRP A 143 -2.84 1.95 1.83
N LEU A 144 -1.59 2.36 1.58
CA LEU A 144 -0.52 2.27 2.59
C LEU A 144 -0.84 3.14 3.81
N SER A 145 -1.28 4.38 3.57
CA SER A 145 -1.69 5.30 4.64
C SER A 145 -2.95 4.83 5.37
N TRP A 146 -3.90 4.22 4.65
CA TRP A 146 -5.08 3.58 5.24
C TRP A 146 -4.69 2.45 6.20
N ASN A 147 -3.78 1.56 5.78
CA ASN A 147 -3.25 0.49 6.62
C ASN A 147 -2.50 1.04 7.85
N ALA A 148 -1.71 2.11 7.69
CA ALA A 148 -0.94 2.70 8.77
C ALA A 148 -1.84 3.28 9.88
N VAL A 149 -2.96 3.91 9.51
CA VAL A 149 -3.97 4.39 10.47
C VAL A 149 -4.55 3.22 11.26
N LYS A 150 -5.02 2.18 10.56
CA LYS A 150 -5.55 0.98 11.21
C LYS A 150 -4.51 0.36 12.14
N ARG A 151 -3.26 0.26 11.70
CA ARG A 151 -2.15 -0.29 12.52
C ARG A 151 -1.91 0.53 13.78
N ALA A 152 -1.88 1.86 13.69
CA ALA A 152 -1.76 2.72 14.86
C ALA A 152 -2.96 2.58 15.82
N ALA A 153 -4.16 2.41 15.28
CA ALA A 153 -5.36 2.19 16.09
C ALA A 153 -5.27 0.88 16.89
N HIS A 154 -4.78 -0.20 16.26
CA HIS A 154 -4.54 -1.48 16.92
C HIS A 154 -3.45 -1.42 18.00
N LEU A 155 -2.54 -0.43 17.94
CA LEU A 155 -1.56 -0.13 18.98
C LEU A 155 -2.12 0.73 20.13
N GLY A 156 -3.40 1.13 20.06
CA GLY A 156 -4.08 1.90 21.09
C GLY A 156 -4.00 3.43 20.92
N TYR A 157 -3.50 3.94 19.79
CA TYR A 157 -3.58 5.37 19.49
C TYR A 157 -5.01 5.76 19.16
N THR A 158 -5.49 6.86 19.75
CA THR A 158 -6.91 7.23 19.70
C THR A 158 -7.21 8.49 18.91
N ASN A 159 -6.21 9.33 18.66
CA ASN A 159 -6.38 10.59 17.93
C ASN A 159 -5.72 10.53 16.55
N LEU A 160 -6.28 9.66 15.72
CA LEU A 160 -5.73 9.32 14.42
C LEU A 160 -6.51 9.97 13.29
N TYR A 161 -5.76 10.49 12.33
CA TYR A 161 -6.28 11.17 11.16
C TYR A 161 -5.66 10.61 9.90
N TRP A 162 -6.46 10.57 8.85
CA TRP A 162 -6.04 10.12 7.53
C TRP A 162 -6.22 11.25 6.54
N TYR A 163 -5.11 11.81 6.08
CA TYR A 163 -5.12 12.77 4.99
C TYR A 163 -5.10 11.99 3.67
N ARG A 164 -6.30 11.58 3.25
CA ARG A 164 -6.57 10.57 2.22
C ARG A 164 -5.98 10.90 0.86
N ASP A 165 -6.05 12.16 0.45
CA ASP A 165 -5.58 12.61 -0.85
C ASP A 165 -4.07 12.99 -0.82
N GLY A 166 -3.49 13.00 0.38
CA GLY A 166 -2.05 13.01 0.61
C GLY A 166 -1.29 14.14 -0.07
N LEU A 167 -0.03 13.86 -0.42
CA LEU A 167 0.88 14.83 -1.02
C LEU A 167 0.34 15.42 -2.34
N ASP A 168 -0.44 14.64 -3.11
CA ASP A 168 -0.97 15.08 -4.39
C ASP A 168 -1.94 16.26 -4.20
N ALA A 169 -2.87 16.17 -3.24
CA ALA A 169 -3.78 17.28 -2.93
C ALA A 169 -3.07 18.48 -2.27
N TRP A 170 -2.02 18.23 -1.51
CA TRP A 170 -1.20 19.29 -0.91
C TRP A 170 -0.48 20.11 -1.99
N GLN A 171 0.12 19.43 -2.97
CA GLN A 171 0.80 20.06 -4.10
C GLN A 171 -0.18 20.76 -5.04
N GLN A 172 -1.37 20.18 -5.28
CA GLN A 172 -2.44 20.83 -6.05
C GLN A 172 -2.95 22.13 -5.42
N ALA A 173 -2.78 22.29 -4.10
CA ALA A 173 -3.10 23.51 -3.38
C ALA A 173 -1.94 24.53 -3.35
N ASP A 174 -0.86 24.30 -4.12
CA ASP A 174 0.35 25.13 -4.20
C ASP A 174 1.02 25.36 -2.83
N LEU A 175 0.92 24.37 -1.93
CA LEU A 175 1.50 24.45 -0.60
C LEU A 175 2.96 23.99 -0.58
N PRO A 176 3.79 24.56 0.33
CA PRO A 176 5.22 24.26 0.38
C PRO A 176 5.46 22.79 0.75
N VAL A 177 6.49 22.20 0.16
CA VAL A 177 6.96 20.85 0.45
C VAL A 177 8.43 20.86 0.87
N GLN A 178 8.87 19.81 1.54
CA GLN A 178 10.27 19.62 1.92
C GLN A 178 10.80 18.31 1.33
N THR A 179 12.08 18.24 0.99
CA THR A 179 12.72 16.97 0.62
C THR A 179 12.61 15.98 1.78
N ALA A 180 12.11 14.78 1.49
CA ALA A 180 11.92 13.74 2.48
C ALA A 180 13.16 12.86 2.61
N GLN A 181 13.50 12.51 3.85
CA GLN A 181 14.51 11.50 4.16
C GLN A 181 13.86 10.40 5.00
N PRO A 182 14.05 9.11 4.68
CA PRO A 182 13.51 8.02 5.48
C PRO A 182 14.03 8.10 6.91
N ALA A 183 13.16 7.87 7.88
CA ALA A 183 13.63 7.65 9.24
C ALA A 183 14.51 6.40 9.27
N ALA A 184 15.62 6.45 10.02
CA ALA A 184 16.58 5.37 10.09
C ALA A 184 15.90 4.06 10.53
N PHE A 185 16.14 2.99 9.76
CA PHE A 185 15.74 1.65 10.15
C PHE A 185 16.73 1.14 11.22
N PRO A 186 16.26 0.71 12.40
CA PRO A 186 17.11 0.32 13.52
C PRO A 186 17.83 -1.01 13.30
#